data_AF-A0A960SH30-F1
#
_entry.id   AF-A0A960SH30-F1
#
_cell.length_a   1.000
_cell.length_b   1.000
_cell.length_c   1.000
_cell.angle_alpha   90.00
_cell.angle_beta   90.00
_cell.angle_gamma   90.00
#
_symmetry.space_group_name_H-M   'P 1'
#
loop_
_entity.id
_entity.type
_entity.pdbx_description
1 polymer ?
#
loop_
_entity_poly.entity_id
_entity_poly.type
_entity_poly.pdbx_seq_one_letter_code
_entity_poly.pdbx_strand_id
1 'polypeptide(L)'
;MTSLKERVSQKSQDANNNEPKRNPEIDAKIDRYMKDHPERVKYIQSVPREHLERKAMLQDALKYHARLERQSIEESAVKKFLKENPDIAEAIEQKIAKVPDEQKQKARLNLGRREATKTALKIT
;
A
#
# COMPACT_ATOMS: atom_id res chain seq x y z
N MET A 1 -26.14 -12.01 -15.97
CA MET A 1 -24.67 -11.79 -15.92
C MET A 1 -24.37 -10.52 -16.70
N THR A 2 -24.10 -9.40 -16.01
CA THR A 2 -23.75 -8.12 -16.65
C THR A 2 -22.44 -8.26 -17.41
N SER A 3 -22.39 -7.76 -18.65
CA SER A 3 -21.25 -7.89 -19.55
C SER A 3 -20.04 -7.10 -19.02
N LEU A 4 -18.84 -7.52 -19.42
CA LEU A 4 -17.59 -6.88 -19.00
C LEU A 4 -17.54 -5.39 -19.42
N LYS A 5 -18.18 -5.07 -20.54
CA LYS A 5 -18.29 -3.71 -21.07
C LYS A 5 -19.16 -2.81 -20.19
N GLU A 6 -20.25 -3.36 -19.66
CA GLU A 6 -21.13 -2.68 -18.70
C GLU A 6 -20.44 -2.46 -17.36
N ARG A 7 -19.66 -3.43 -16.87
CA ARG A 7 -18.89 -3.28 -15.62
C ARG A 7 -17.80 -2.20 -15.73
N VAL A 8 -17.12 -2.12 -16.88
CA VAL A 8 -16.12 -1.09 -17.13
C VAL A 8 -16.77 0.28 -17.29
N SER A 9 -17.92 0.36 -17.97
CA SER A 9 -18.71 1.58 -18.12
C SER A 9 -19.26 2.10 -16.78
N GLN A 10 -19.80 1.22 -15.94
CA GLN A 10 -20.21 1.54 -14.56
C GLN A 10 -19.02 2.02 -13.73
N LYS A 11 -17.87 1.34 -13.80
CA LYS A 11 -16.65 1.76 -13.08
C LYS A 11 -16.15 3.14 -13.51
N SER A 12 -16.30 3.51 -14.79
CA SER A 12 -15.97 4.85 -15.28
C SER A 12 -17.00 5.92 -14.87
N GLN A 13 -18.28 5.57 -14.77
CA GLN A 13 -19.32 6.47 -14.27
C GLN A 13 -19.17 6.71 -12.76
N ASP A 14 -18.88 5.67 -11.98
CA ASP A 14 -18.59 5.76 -10.55
C ASP A 14 -17.27 6.50 -10.24
N ALA A 15 -16.36 6.62 -11.21
CA ALA A 15 -15.13 7.39 -11.06
C ALA A 15 -15.33 8.89 -11.30
N ASN A 16 -16.38 9.27 -12.04
CA ASN A 16 -16.73 10.67 -12.31
C ASN A 16 -17.64 11.27 -11.23
N ASN A 17 -18.31 10.44 -10.43
CA ASN A 17 -18.98 10.89 -9.22
C ASN A 17 -17.92 11.08 -8.14
N ASN A 18 -17.65 12.33 -7.77
CA ASN A 18 -16.68 12.71 -6.74
C ASN A 18 -17.11 12.32 -5.31
N GLU A 19 -18.06 11.38 -5.20
CA GLU A 19 -18.56 10.85 -3.94
C GLU A 19 -17.69 9.66 -3.51
N PRO A 20 -17.26 9.61 -2.24
CA PRO A 20 -16.53 8.46 -1.72
C PRO A 20 -17.36 7.19 -1.90
N LYS A 21 -16.77 6.15 -2.50
CA LYS A 21 -17.41 4.84 -2.61
C LYS A 21 -17.71 4.30 -1.21
N ARG A 22 -18.98 4.33 -0.80
CA ARG A 22 -19.45 3.74 0.45
C ARG A 22 -19.54 2.23 0.32
N ASN A 23 -19.07 1.53 1.34
CA ASN A 23 -19.26 0.09 1.46
C ASN A 23 -20.27 -0.17 2.59
N PRO A 24 -21.48 -0.69 2.29
CA PRO A 24 -22.53 -0.87 3.29
C PRO A 24 -22.13 -1.80 4.44
N GLU A 25 -21.26 -2.79 4.19
CA GLU A 25 -20.75 -3.67 5.24
C GLU A 25 -19.84 -2.92 6.22
N ILE A 26 -19.02 -2.00 5.70
CA ILE A 26 -18.13 -1.18 6.51
C ILE A 26 -18.94 -0.15 7.29
N ASP A 27 -19.92 0.50 6.66
CA ASP A 27 -20.81 1.45 7.31
C ASP A 27 -21.55 0.77 8.48
N ALA A 28 -22.09 -0.44 8.29
CA ALA A 28 -22.74 -1.20 9.37
C ALA A 28 -21.79 -1.53 10.53
N LYS A 29 -20.51 -1.83 10.26
CA LYS A 29 -19.49 -2.04 11.30
C LYS A 29 -19.20 -0.75 12.06
N ILE A 30 -19.14 0.38 11.37
CA ILE A 30 -18.94 1.71 11.97
C ILE A 30 -20.13 2.04 12.87
N ASP A 31 -21.36 1.85 12.39
CA ASP A 31 -22.59 2.12 13.14
C ASP A 31 -22.66 1.29 14.43
N ARG A 32 -22.32 0.00 14.33
CA ARG A 32 -22.22 -0.87 15.50
C ARG A 32 -21.18 -0.35 16.50
N TYR A 33 -19.98 0.00 16.03
CA TYR A 33 -18.93 0.56 16.88
C TYR A 33 -19.38 1.87 17.56
N MET A 34 -20.10 2.74 16.85
CA MET A 34 -20.63 3.98 17.41
C MET A 34 -21.69 3.71 18.50
N LYS A 35 -22.55 2.70 18.30
CA LYS A 35 -23.54 2.28 19.29
C LYS A 35 -22.89 1.68 20.54
N ASP A 36 -21.84 0.87 20.36
CA ASP A 36 -21.14 0.19 21.44
C ASP A 36 -20.22 1.15 22.24
N HIS A 37 -19.88 2.32 21.68
CA HIS A 37 -18.98 3.32 22.27
C HIS A 37 -19.57 4.75 22.29
N PRO A 38 -20.69 4.98 22.99
CA PRO A 38 -21.36 6.29 23.00
C PRO A 38 -20.49 7.42 23.59
N GLU A 39 -19.58 7.11 24.51
CA GLU A 39 -18.62 8.06 25.07
C GLU A 39 -17.63 8.59 24.02
N ARG A 40 -17.19 7.71 23.11
CA ARG A 40 -16.32 8.09 22.00
C ARG A 40 -17.06 8.96 20.99
N VAL A 41 -18.32 8.63 20.72
CA VAL A 41 -19.18 9.45 19.84
C VAL A 41 -19.35 10.85 20.42
N LYS A 42 -19.72 10.97 21.70
CA LYS A 42 -19.87 12.26 22.39
C LYS A 42 -18.58 13.08 22.36
N TYR A 43 -17.44 12.44 22.65
CA TYR A 43 -16.14 13.09 22.56
C TYR A 43 -15.90 13.64 21.15
N ILE A 44 -16.00 12.80 20.11
CA ILE A 44 -15.76 13.21 18.71
C ILE A 44 -16.69 14.36 18.31
N GLN A 45 -17.96 14.33 18.69
CA GLN A 45 -18.93 15.39 18.41
C GLN A 45 -18.60 16.71 19.13
N SER A 46 -17.91 16.66 20.27
CA SER A 46 -17.45 17.86 21.00
C SER A 46 -16.16 18.46 20.45
N VAL A 47 -15.40 17.73 19.62
CA VAL A 47 -14.11 18.21 19.10
C VAL A 47 -14.35 19.18 17.94
N PRO A 48 -13.71 20.37 17.92
CA PRO A 48 -13.78 21.27 16.78
C PRO A 48 -13.28 20.61 15.49
N ARG A 49 -13.92 20.94 14.37
CA ARG A 49 -13.60 20.37 13.06
C ARG A 49 -12.11 20.47 12.70
N GLU A 50 -11.50 21.63 12.95
CA GLU A 50 -10.07 21.88 12.68
C GLU A 50 -9.16 20.87 13.43
N HIS A 51 -9.51 20.50 14.65
CA HIS A 51 -8.76 19.49 15.41
C HIS A 51 -8.94 18.08 14.84
N LEU A 52 -10.15 17.74 14.36
CA LEU A 52 -10.40 16.48 13.67
C LEU A 52 -9.59 16.39 12.36
N GLU A 53 -9.54 17.47 11.59
CA GLU A 53 -8.74 17.57 10.36
C GLU A 53 -7.25 17.39 10.63
N ARG A 54 -6.70 18.07 11.65
CA ARG A 54 -5.30 17.87 12.07
C ARG A 54 -5.01 16.44 12.50
N LYS A 55 -5.94 15.81 13.23
CA LYS A 55 -5.78 14.42 13.67
C LYS A 55 -5.80 13.44 12.50
N ALA A 56 -6.66 13.67 11.51
CA ALA A 56 -6.68 12.89 10.28
C ALA A 56 -5.35 13.04 9.52
N MET A 57 -4.87 14.27 9.35
CA MET A 57 -3.59 14.55 8.68
C MET A 57 -2.40 13.92 9.42
N LEU A 58 -2.40 13.94 10.76
CA LEU A 58 -1.38 13.26 11.55
C LEU A 58 -1.38 11.74 11.29
N GLN A 59 -2.55 11.11 11.24
CA GLN A 59 -2.63 9.67 10.94
C GLN A 59 -2.10 9.35 9.54
N ASP A 60 -2.36 10.20 8.55
CA ASP A 60 -1.86 10.01 7.19
C ASP A 60 -0.35 10.25 7.10
N ALA A 61 0.18 11.27 7.80
CA ALA A 61 1.61 11.49 7.94
C ALA A 61 2.30 10.28 8.58
N LEU A 62 1.76 9.74 9.68
CA LEU A 62 2.30 8.55 10.33
C LEU A 62 2.32 7.33 9.41
N LYS A 63 1.24 7.07 8.66
CA LYS A 63 1.20 5.99 7.67
C LYS A 63 2.22 6.20 6.57
N TYR A 64 2.39 7.43 6.09
CA TYR A 64 3.36 7.78 5.07
C TYR A 64 4.79 7.52 5.55
N HIS A 65 5.15 8.01 6.74
CA HIS A 65 6.46 7.78 7.34
C HIS A 65 6.74 6.29 7.58
N ALA A 66 5.79 5.56 8.17
CA ALA A 66 5.91 4.12 8.37
C ALA A 66 6.10 3.36 7.04
N ARG A 67 5.46 3.82 5.95
CA ARG A 67 5.66 3.24 4.61
C ARG A 67 7.09 3.49 4.12
N LEU A 68 7.61 4.70 4.28
CA LEU A 68 8.98 5.04 3.87
C LEU A 68 10.02 4.24 4.65
N GLU A 69 9.84 4.11 5.97
CA GLU A 69 10.72 3.30 6.82
C GLU A 69 10.72 1.84 6.39
N ARG A 70 9.54 1.25 6.16
CA ARG A 70 9.44 -0.11 5.64
C ARG A 70 10.13 -0.27 4.30
N GLN A 71 9.95 0.68 3.38
CA GLN A 71 10.64 0.66 2.09
C GLN A 71 12.16 0.68 2.27
N SER A 72 12.68 1.56 3.14
CA SER A 72 14.12 1.64 3.42
C SER A 72 14.67 0.33 4.00
N ILE A 73 13.97 -0.27 4.97
CA ILE A 73 14.35 -1.56 5.56
C ILE A 73 14.35 -2.66 4.50
N GLU A 74 13.29 -2.75 3.69
CA GLU A 74 13.20 -3.74 2.61
C GLU A 74 14.32 -3.58 1.57
N GLU A 75 14.62 -2.34 1.16
CA GLU A 75 15.72 -2.07 0.24
C GLU A 75 17.07 -2.49 0.81
N SER A 76 17.32 -2.20 2.09
CA SER A 76 18.55 -2.61 2.77
C SER A 76 18.68 -4.13 2.85
N ALA A 77 17.58 -4.84 3.12
CA ALA A 77 17.53 -6.29 3.16
C ALA A 77 17.79 -6.92 1.79
N VAL A 78 17.19 -6.37 0.72
CA VAL A 78 17.46 -6.83 -0.66
C VAL A 78 18.92 -6.61 -1.05
N LYS A 79 19.49 -5.45 -0.73
CA LYS A 79 20.92 -5.17 -1.00
C LYS A 79 21.82 -6.17 -0.27
N LYS A 80 21.53 -6.47 0.99
CA LYS A 80 22.26 -7.47 1.78
C LYS A 80 22.14 -8.87 1.16
N PHE A 81 20.92 -9.29 0.82
CA PHE A 81 20.67 -10.56 0.15
C PHE A 81 21.45 -10.72 -1.16
N LEU A 82 21.46 -9.69 -2.02
CA LEU A 82 22.22 -9.73 -3.28
C LEU A 82 23.73 -9.79 -3.05
N LYS A 83 24.24 -9.14 -1.99
CA LYS A 83 25.65 -9.24 -1.61
C LYS A 83 26.03 -10.65 -1.14
N GLU A 84 25.13 -11.33 -0.44
CA GLU A 84 25.32 -12.70 0.04
C GLU A 84 25.11 -13.76 -1.07
N ASN A 85 24.45 -13.39 -2.17
CA ASN A 85 24.11 -14.29 -3.29
C ASN A 85 24.58 -13.70 -4.63
N PRO A 86 25.90 -13.71 -4.92
CA PRO A 86 26.47 -13.07 -6.11
C PRO A 86 25.92 -13.63 -7.42
N ASP A 87 25.68 -14.94 -7.52
CA ASP A 87 25.12 -15.57 -8.73
C ASP A 87 23.74 -14.99 -9.09
N ILE A 88 22.92 -14.73 -8.07
CA ILE A 88 21.58 -14.13 -8.25
C ILE A 88 21.73 -12.66 -8.66
N ALA A 89 22.69 -11.94 -8.07
CA ALA A 89 22.95 -10.55 -8.42
C ALA A 89 23.37 -10.42 -9.90
N GLU A 90 24.30 -11.25 -10.38
CA GLU A 90 24.73 -11.26 -11.78
C GLU A 90 23.58 -11.59 -12.74
N ALA A 91 22.77 -12.59 -12.41
CA ALA A 91 21.59 -12.94 -13.21
C ALA A 91 20.56 -11.79 -13.27
N ILE A 92 20.45 -10.98 -12.22
CA ILE A 92 19.60 -9.78 -12.21
C ILE A 92 20.21 -8.68 -13.09
N GLU A 93 21.53 -8.44 -13.01
CA GLU A 93 22.22 -7.46 -13.85
C GLU A 93 22.02 -7.73 -15.34
N GLN A 94 22.16 -8.98 -15.75
CA GLN A 94 21.93 -9.39 -17.14
C GLN A 94 20.49 -9.11 -17.59
N LYS A 95 19.50 -9.31 -16.71
CA LYS A 95 18.09 -9.03 -17.01
C LYS A 95 17.79 -7.53 -17.13
N ILE A 96 18.46 -6.69 -16.34
CA ILE A 96 18.24 -5.24 -16.35
C ILE A 96 19.17 -4.48 -17.28
N ALA A 97 20.08 -5.15 -17.98
CA ALA A 97 21.04 -4.52 -18.89
C ALA A 97 20.36 -3.63 -19.96
N LYS A 98 19.16 -3.99 -20.40
CA LYS A 98 18.36 -3.27 -21.42
C LYS A 98 17.36 -2.27 -20.83
N VAL A 99 17.26 -2.16 -19.51
CA VAL A 99 16.36 -1.21 -18.83
C VAL A 99 17.02 0.18 -18.85
N PRO A 100 16.28 1.29 -19.03
CA PRO A 100 16.84 2.64 -18.92
C PRO A 100 17.48 2.89 -17.54
N ASP A 101 18.58 3.65 -17.49
CA ASP A 101 19.36 3.85 -16.26
C ASP A 101 18.53 4.37 -15.08
N GLU A 102 17.60 5.29 -15.33
CA GLU A 102 16.67 5.84 -14.34
C GLU A 102 15.82 4.75 -13.65
N GLN A 103 15.54 3.65 -14.36
CA GLN A 103 14.69 2.56 -13.88
C GLN A 103 15.51 1.36 -13.39
N LYS A 104 16.81 1.28 -13.68
CA LYS A 104 17.67 0.14 -13.32
C LYS A 104 17.68 -0.13 -11.83
N GLN A 105 17.81 0.91 -10.99
CA GLN A 105 17.82 0.73 -9.54
C GLN A 105 16.50 0.12 -9.03
N LYS A 106 15.37 0.63 -9.51
CA LYS A 106 14.05 0.11 -9.14
C LYS A 106 13.84 -1.32 -9.66
N ALA A 107 14.27 -1.61 -10.89
CA ALA A 107 14.20 -2.95 -11.47
C ALA A 107 15.05 -3.96 -10.68
N ARG A 108 16.27 -3.57 -10.29
CA ARG A 108 17.16 -4.36 -9.43
C ARG A 108 16.51 -4.69 -8.09
N LEU A 109 15.94 -3.69 -7.41
CA LEU A 109 15.26 -3.88 -6.12
C LEU A 109 14.04 -4.82 -6.24
N ASN A 110 13.20 -4.63 -7.27
CA ASN A 110 12.03 -5.47 -7.50
C ASN A 110 12.39 -6.92 -7.80
N LEU A 111 13.36 -7.14 -8.68
CA LEU A 111 13.82 -8.49 -9.02
C LEU A 111 14.53 -9.14 -7.83
N GLY A 112 15.37 -8.39 -7.10
CA GLY A 112 16.05 -8.86 -5.90
C GLY A 112 15.06 -9.27 -4.81
N ARG A 113 14.01 -8.48 -4.57
CA ARG A 113 12.92 -8.85 -3.64
C ARG A 113 12.26 -10.17 -4.05
N ARG A 114 11.93 -10.32 -5.34
CA ARG A 114 11.27 -11.53 -5.84
C ARG A 114 12.13 -12.77 -5.65
N GLU A 115 13.42 -12.69 -5.97
CA GLU A 115 14.33 -13.82 -5.77
C GLU A 115 14.55 -14.10 -4.27
N ALA A 116 14.68 -13.08 -3.43
CA ALA A 116 14.79 -13.26 -1.98
C ALA A 116 13.57 -13.99 -1.38
N THR A 117 12.35 -13.58 -1.74
CA THR A 117 11.12 -14.26 -1.32
C THR A 117 11.07 -15.70 -1.85
N LYS A 118 11.46 -15.92 -3.11
CA LYS A 118 11.50 -17.26 -3.70
C LYS A 118 12.50 -18.18 -2.99
N THR A 119 13.68 -17.67 -2.65
CA THR A 119 14.69 -18.43 -1.90
C THR A 119 14.20 -18.72 -0.48
N ALA A 120 13.59 -17.75 0.21
CA ALA A 120 13.01 -17.97 1.53
C ALA A 120 11.87 -19.01 1.52
N LEU A 121 10.99 -18.96 0.52
CA LEU A 121 9.89 -19.94 0.35
C LEU A 121 10.38 -21.32 -0.07
N LYS A 122 11.56 -21.46 -0.68
CA LYS A 122 12.19 -22.74 -0.98
C LYS A 122 12.82 -23.42 0.24
N ILE A 123 13.04 -22.66 1.32
CA ILE A 123 13.60 -23.15 2.58
C ILE A 123 12.46 -23.62 3.52
N THR A 124 11.20 -23.50 3.11
CA THR A 124 10.01 -24.02 3.85
C THR A 124 9.44 -25.24 3.13
#